data_AF-A0A9P6JV18-F1
#
_entry.id   AF-A0A9P6JV18-F1
#
_cell.length_a   1.000
_cell.length_b   1.000
_cell.length_c   1.000
_cell.angle_alpha   90.00
_cell.angle_beta   90.00
_cell.angle_gamma   90.00
#
_symmetry.space_group_name_H-M   'P 1'
#
loop_
_entity.id
_entity.type
_entity.pdbx_description
1 polymer ?
#
loop_
_entity_poly.entity_id
_entity_poly.type
_entity_poly.pdbx_seq_one_letter_code
_entity_poly.pdbx_strand_id
1 'polypeptide(L)'
;MSYNSSIALLNQAQVAFHAGDTRGALEWYYKGIKKILNDENVTALAPTVITLDNYPHELLGLAWSGFLGCFKDSSLGLNENTVPEAYKLLKTFRPESNSAQFLKWSARFQNSERGRILLKGLQISVGFTLGLMAWNNKDRATAARRYQEALDLAQTHAPFMSFPNTPVGLERCVSRDVKDMQDNLEVLEHNDTIHASLGASLGQSTNRRDVVEMPDTVRMKRTEGNGKNFLLIL
;
A
#
# COMPACT_ATOMS: atom_id res chain seq x y z
N MET A 1 -25.88 -13.95 -10.65
CA MET A 1 -25.06 -13.68 -11.86
C MET A 1 -23.62 -14.11 -11.56
N SER A 2 -23.01 -14.94 -12.41
CA SER A 2 -21.60 -15.32 -12.26
C SER A 2 -20.72 -14.19 -12.78
N TYR A 3 -19.88 -13.61 -11.93
CA TYR A 3 -18.92 -12.57 -12.33
C TYR A 3 -17.74 -13.24 -13.03
N ASN A 4 -17.83 -13.38 -14.36
CA ASN A 4 -16.87 -14.16 -15.13
C ASN A 4 -15.56 -13.42 -15.45
N SER A 5 -15.45 -12.11 -15.21
CA SER A 5 -14.24 -11.30 -15.44
C SER A 5 -13.82 -10.50 -14.20
N SER A 6 -12.52 -10.23 -14.05
CA SER A 6 -12.01 -9.35 -13.00
C SER A 6 -12.55 -7.92 -13.13
N ILE A 7 -12.73 -7.41 -14.35
CA ILE A 7 -13.33 -6.09 -14.62
C ILE A 7 -14.70 -5.98 -13.95
N ALA A 8 -15.55 -7.01 -14.09
CA ALA A 8 -16.88 -6.99 -13.46
C ALA A 8 -16.79 -6.96 -11.93
N LEU A 9 -15.82 -7.66 -11.34
CA LEU A 9 -15.56 -7.63 -9.90
C LEU A 9 -15.07 -6.24 -9.44
N LEU A 10 -14.19 -5.59 -10.21
CA LEU A 10 -13.70 -4.25 -9.88
C LEU A 10 -14.79 -3.19 -10.01
N ASN A 11 -15.70 -3.31 -10.98
CA ASN A 11 -16.86 -2.43 -11.06
C ASN A 11 -17.75 -2.55 -9.81
N GLN A 12 -17.96 -3.76 -9.29
CA GLN A 12 -18.68 -3.94 -8.02
C GLN A 12 -17.92 -3.33 -6.83
N ALA A 13 -16.59 -3.41 -6.82
CA ALA A 13 -15.77 -2.76 -5.80
C ALA A 13 -15.97 -1.23 -5.84
N GLN A 14 -15.99 -0.62 -7.03
CA GLN A 14 -16.25 0.80 -7.18
C GLN A 14 -17.67 1.16 -6.71
N VAL A 15 -18.69 0.41 -7.10
CA VAL A 15 -20.07 0.66 -6.67
C VAL A 15 -20.19 0.63 -5.14
N ALA A 16 -19.63 -0.40 -4.49
CA ALA A 16 -19.63 -0.50 -3.04
C ALA A 16 -18.87 0.66 -2.37
N PHE A 17 -17.71 1.04 -2.92
CA PHE A 17 -16.91 2.13 -2.40
C PHE A 17 -17.66 3.47 -2.46
N HIS A 18 -18.31 3.78 -3.59
CA HIS A 18 -19.10 5.01 -3.75
C HIS A 18 -20.36 5.02 -2.89
N ALA A 19 -20.89 3.85 -2.53
CA ALA A 19 -21.99 3.72 -1.57
C ALA A 19 -21.54 3.90 -0.11
N GLY A 20 -20.25 4.11 0.16
CA GLY A 20 -19.69 4.18 1.51
C GLY A 20 -19.50 2.81 2.17
N ASP A 21 -19.72 1.71 1.44
CA ASP A 21 -19.48 0.35 1.91
C ASP A 21 -18.04 -0.08 1.62
N THR A 22 -17.10 0.46 2.40
CA THR A 22 -15.67 0.17 2.22
C THR A 22 -15.31 -1.29 2.49
N ARG A 23 -16.08 -1.98 3.34
CA ARG A 23 -15.86 -3.42 3.61
C ARG A 23 -16.32 -4.27 2.44
N GLY A 24 -17.49 -3.99 1.86
CA GLY A 24 -17.93 -4.62 0.63
C GLY A 24 -16.97 -4.33 -0.53
N ALA A 25 -16.49 -3.09 -0.63
CA ALA A 25 -15.48 -2.72 -1.63
C ALA A 25 -14.20 -3.57 -1.50
N LEU A 26 -13.68 -3.72 -0.28
CA LEU A 26 -12.51 -4.56 0.01
C LEU A 26 -12.73 -6.01 -0.43
N GLU A 27 -13.90 -6.58 -0.16
CA GLU A 27 -14.22 -7.95 -0.57
C GLU A 27 -14.17 -8.11 -2.09
N TRP A 28 -14.74 -7.15 -2.83
CA TRP A 28 -14.72 -7.16 -4.29
C TRP A 28 -13.31 -6.96 -4.87
N TYR A 29 -12.52 -6.05 -4.30
CA TYR A 29 -11.11 -5.89 -4.69
C TYR A 29 -10.33 -7.19 -4.45
N TYR A 30 -10.48 -7.81 -3.28
CA TYR A 30 -9.82 -9.09 -2.95
C TYR A 30 -10.16 -10.19 -3.97
N LYS A 31 -11.45 -10.34 -4.31
CA LYS A 31 -11.91 -11.30 -5.33
C LYS A 31 -11.31 -10.99 -6.71
N GLY A 32 -11.33 -9.72 -7.12
CA GLY A 32 -10.78 -9.26 -8.40
C GLY A 32 -9.28 -9.55 -8.52
N ILE A 33 -8.50 -9.20 -7.50
CA ILE A 33 -7.06 -9.47 -7.45
C ILE A 33 -6.78 -10.97 -7.57
N LYS A 34 -7.46 -11.81 -6.78
CA LYS A 34 -7.26 -13.27 -6.85
C LYS A 34 -7.59 -13.84 -8.23
N LYS A 35 -8.66 -13.35 -8.87
CA LYS A 35 -9.01 -13.78 -10.22
C LYS A 35 -7.93 -13.43 -11.22
N ILE A 36 -7.40 -12.20 -11.16
CA ILE A 36 -6.27 -11.80 -12.03
C ILE A 36 -5.06 -12.70 -11.79
N LEU A 37 -4.68 -12.88 -10.52
CA LEU A 37 -3.51 -13.67 -10.11
C LEU A 37 -3.63 -15.16 -10.40
N ASN A 38 -4.83 -15.71 -10.52
CA ASN A 38 -5.04 -17.11 -10.86
C ASN A 38 -5.24 -17.35 -12.36
N ASP A 39 -6.05 -16.52 -13.02
CA ASP A 39 -6.66 -16.90 -14.29
C ASP A 39 -6.37 -15.93 -15.44
N GLU A 40 -5.92 -14.70 -15.16
CA GLU A 40 -5.82 -13.64 -16.18
C GLU A 40 -4.40 -13.08 -16.32
N ASN A 41 -4.14 -12.30 -17.38
CA ASN A 41 -2.82 -11.69 -17.58
C ASN A 41 -2.55 -10.59 -16.54
N VAL A 42 -1.50 -10.75 -15.73
CA VAL A 42 -1.13 -9.80 -14.67
C VAL A 42 -0.69 -8.43 -15.19
N THR A 43 -0.26 -8.33 -16.44
CA THR A 43 0.10 -7.05 -17.10
C THR A 43 -0.99 -6.54 -18.04
N ALA A 44 -2.20 -7.11 -18.01
CA ALA A 44 -3.32 -6.61 -18.80
C ALA A 44 -3.61 -5.15 -18.44
N LEU A 45 -3.72 -4.30 -19.46
CA LEU A 45 -4.12 -2.92 -19.29
C LEU A 45 -5.60 -2.86 -18.90
N ALA A 46 -5.93 -1.91 -18.05
CA ALA A 46 -7.30 -1.53 -17.81
C ALA A 46 -7.92 -0.92 -19.08
N PRO A 47 -9.23 -1.08 -19.30
CA PRO A 47 -9.93 -0.35 -20.35
C PRO A 47 -9.62 1.15 -20.27
N THR A 48 -9.33 1.78 -21.42
CA THR A 48 -8.83 3.17 -21.52
C THR A 48 -9.69 4.22 -20.82
N VAL A 49 -10.99 3.95 -20.64
CA VAL A 49 -11.93 4.84 -19.92
C VAL A 49 -11.57 4.98 -18.42
N ILE A 50 -10.78 4.05 -17.88
CA ILE A 50 -10.49 3.93 -16.45
C ILE A 50 -9.13 4.59 -16.09
N THR A 51 -8.26 4.87 -17.06
CA THR A 51 -6.88 5.28 -16.79
C THR A 51 -6.71 6.80 -16.86
N LEU A 52 -6.39 7.41 -15.72
CA LEU A 52 -5.83 8.76 -15.62
C LEU A 52 -4.34 8.67 -15.31
N ASP A 53 -3.55 9.66 -15.73
CA ASP A 53 -2.07 9.69 -15.57
C ASP A 53 -1.55 9.42 -14.14
N ASN A 54 -2.40 9.65 -13.14
CA ASN A 54 -2.11 9.47 -11.72
C ASN A 54 -2.47 8.08 -11.16
N TYR A 55 -2.95 7.16 -11.97
CA TYR A 55 -3.39 5.83 -11.54
C TYR A 55 -2.70 4.73 -12.35
N PRO A 56 -2.49 3.53 -11.79
CA PRO A 56 -1.90 2.42 -12.55
C PRO A 56 -2.69 2.13 -13.83
N HIS A 57 -1.97 1.82 -14.90
CA HIS A 57 -2.60 1.45 -16.17
C HIS A 57 -2.94 -0.04 -16.23
N GLU A 58 -2.23 -0.88 -15.47
CA GLU A 58 -2.54 -2.29 -15.33
C GLU A 58 -3.80 -2.49 -14.50
N LEU A 59 -4.68 -3.38 -14.96
CA LEU A 59 -5.90 -3.73 -14.25
C LEU A 59 -5.61 -4.24 -12.83
N LEU A 60 -4.55 -5.04 -12.68
CA LEU A 60 -4.08 -5.48 -11.37
C LEU A 60 -3.60 -4.31 -10.51
N GLY A 61 -2.89 -3.36 -11.10
CA GLY A 61 -2.44 -2.16 -10.39
C GLY A 61 -3.60 -1.34 -9.85
N LEU A 62 -4.66 -1.12 -10.64
CA LEU A 62 -5.87 -0.42 -10.20
C LEU A 62 -6.57 -1.15 -9.04
N ALA A 63 -6.78 -2.46 -9.20
CA ALA A 63 -7.38 -3.30 -8.17
C ALA A 63 -6.57 -3.24 -6.87
N TRP A 64 -5.25 -3.28 -6.98
CA TRP A 64 -4.33 -3.21 -5.86
C TRP A 64 -4.36 -1.86 -5.15
N SER A 65 -4.37 -0.75 -5.88
CA SER A 65 -4.45 0.58 -5.28
C SER A 65 -5.74 0.77 -4.46
N GLY A 66 -6.88 0.31 -4.99
CA GLY A 66 -8.15 0.34 -4.23
C GLY A 66 -8.14 -0.56 -3.00
N PHE A 67 -7.60 -1.78 -3.14
CA PHE A 67 -7.39 -2.72 -2.04
C PHE A 67 -6.52 -2.13 -0.91
N LEU A 68 -5.36 -1.55 -1.25
CA LEU A 68 -4.47 -0.93 -0.27
C LEU A 68 -5.10 0.33 0.35
N GLY A 69 -5.86 1.10 -0.42
CA GLY A 69 -6.59 2.27 0.08
C GLY A 69 -7.49 1.93 1.28
N CYS A 70 -8.12 0.75 1.26
CA CYS A 70 -8.93 0.26 2.39
C CYS A 70 -8.06 0.04 3.65
N PHE A 71 -6.88 -0.57 3.52
CA PHE A 71 -5.97 -0.82 4.65
C PHE A 71 -5.29 0.44 5.19
N LYS A 72 -5.07 1.45 4.33
CA LYS A 72 -4.46 2.73 4.72
C LYS A 72 -5.43 3.61 5.53
N ASP A 73 -6.74 3.35 5.48
CA ASP A 73 -7.73 4.05 6.29
C ASP A 73 -7.80 3.47 7.71
N SER A 74 -7.19 4.18 8.67
CA SER A 74 -7.16 3.76 10.07
C SER A 74 -8.53 3.71 10.72
N SER A 75 -9.53 4.45 10.22
CA SER A 75 -10.88 4.47 10.80
C SER A 75 -11.61 3.13 10.65
N LEU A 76 -11.19 2.29 9.71
CA LEU A 76 -11.81 0.99 9.43
C LEU A 76 -11.31 -0.13 10.35
N GLY A 77 -10.19 0.08 11.06
CA GLY A 77 -9.62 -0.90 11.99
C GLY A 77 -9.30 -2.26 11.33
N LEU A 78 -8.89 -2.26 10.06
CA LEU A 78 -8.58 -3.49 9.32
C LEU A 78 -7.27 -4.10 9.79
N ASN A 79 -7.27 -5.40 10.09
CA ASN A 79 -6.10 -6.15 10.55
C ASN A 79 -6.30 -7.67 10.33
N GLU A 80 -5.35 -8.48 10.81
CA GLU A 80 -5.37 -9.94 10.71
C GLU A 80 -6.62 -10.58 11.33
N ASN A 81 -7.19 -9.98 12.38
CA ASN A 81 -8.34 -10.52 13.07
C ASN A 81 -9.67 -10.10 12.43
N THR A 82 -9.73 -8.90 11.83
CA THR A 82 -10.98 -8.37 11.27
C THR A 82 -11.21 -8.77 9.82
N VAL A 83 -10.14 -8.93 9.03
CA VAL A 83 -10.19 -9.32 7.61
C VAL A 83 -9.06 -10.31 7.25
N PRO A 84 -9.02 -11.50 7.89
CA PRO A 84 -7.88 -12.42 7.83
C PRO A 84 -7.44 -12.78 6.41
N GLU A 85 -8.39 -13.08 5.53
CA GLU A 85 -8.08 -13.50 4.15
C GLU A 85 -7.52 -12.36 3.29
N ALA A 86 -8.06 -11.15 3.43
CA ALA A 86 -7.53 -9.97 2.77
C ALA A 86 -6.14 -9.60 3.33
N TYR A 87 -5.99 -9.64 4.65
CA TYR A 87 -4.70 -9.37 5.30
C TYR A 87 -3.63 -10.41 4.91
N LYS A 88 -4.01 -11.68 4.77
CA LYS A 88 -3.14 -12.75 4.26
C LYS A 88 -2.70 -12.48 2.82
N LEU A 89 -3.61 -12.01 1.94
CA LEU A 89 -3.25 -11.60 0.59
C LEU A 89 -2.22 -10.45 0.61
N LEU A 90 -2.44 -9.43 1.44
CA LEU A 90 -1.50 -8.32 1.61
C LEU A 90 -0.11 -8.83 2.01
N LYS A 91 -0.03 -9.67 3.04
CA LYS A 91 1.24 -10.27 3.52
C LYS A 91 1.92 -11.18 2.50
N THR A 92 1.15 -11.80 1.60
CA THR A 92 1.69 -12.72 0.58
C THR A 92 2.66 -11.99 -0.36
N PHE A 93 2.48 -10.70 -0.59
CA PHE A 93 3.32 -9.86 -1.45
C PHE A 93 4.42 -9.11 -0.69
N ARG A 94 4.79 -9.53 0.52
CA ARG A 94 6.01 -8.99 1.15
C ARG A 94 7.27 -9.50 0.41
N PRO A 95 8.37 -8.71 0.34
CA PRO A 95 9.60 -9.12 -0.35
C PRO A 95 10.17 -10.46 0.15
N GLU A 96 10.08 -10.73 1.45
CA GLU A 96 10.58 -11.97 2.08
C GLU A 96 9.63 -13.17 1.97
N SER A 97 8.47 -13.01 1.33
CA SER A 97 7.47 -14.07 1.23
C SER A 97 8.01 -15.25 0.42
N ASN A 98 7.98 -16.45 1.00
CA ASN A 98 8.36 -17.70 0.34
C ASN A 98 7.21 -18.72 0.33
N SER A 99 5.99 -18.26 0.58
CA SER A 99 4.82 -19.15 0.58
C SER A 99 4.62 -19.79 -0.80
N ALA A 100 4.14 -21.03 -0.83
CA ALA A 100 3.83 -21.72 -2.08
C ALA A 100 2.88 -20.90 -2.98
N GLN A 101 1.95 -20.17 -2.37
CA GLN A 101 1.03 -19.29 -3.08
C GLN A 101 1.74 -18.09 -3.72
N PHE A 102 2.67 -17.45 -3.00
CA PHE A 102 3.50 -16.38 -3.55
C PHE A 102 4.35 -16.90 -4.70
N LEU A 103 5.04 -18.03 -4.54
CA LEU A 103 5.87 -18.62 -5.59
C LEU A 103 5.07 -18.91 -6.87
N LYS A 104 3.86 -19.46 -6.71
CA LYS A 104 2.93 -19.70 -7.83
C LYS A 104 2.57 -18.40 -8.56
N TRP A 105 2.19 -17.35 -7.82
CA TRP A 105 1.77 -16.09 -8.42
C TRP A 105 2.95 -15.29 -8.99
N SER A 106 4.06 -15.20 -8.26
CA SER A 106 5.24 -14.43 -8.65
C SER A 106 5.87 -14.94 -9.94
N ALA A 107 5.82 -16.25 -10.20
CA ALA A 107 6.24 -16.84 -11.47
C ALA A 107 5.57 -16.19 -12.70
N ARG A 108 4.29 -15.80 -12.58
CA ARG A 108 3.53 -15.18 -13.68
C ARG A 108 4.04 -13.78 -14.04
N PHE A 109 4.67 -13.08 -13.09
CA PHE A 109 5.27 -11.76 -13.31
C PHE A 109 6.66 -11.84 -13.96
N GLN A 110 7.35 -12.97 -13.85
CA GLN A 110 8.72 -13.12 -14.36
C GLN A 110 8.81 -13.14 -15.89
N ASN A 111 7.70 -13.40 -16.57
CA ASN A 111 7.62 -13.57 -18.02
C ASN A 111 7.87 -12.29 -18.83
N SER A 112 7.87 -11.11 -18.20
CA SER A 112 8.14 -9.84 -18.88
C SER A 112 8.82 -8.84 -17.96
N GLU A 113 9.53 -7.87 -18.54
CA GLU A 113 10.09 -6.75 -17.77
C GLU A 113 9.00 -5.95 -17.06
N ARG A 114 7.90 -5.66 -17.75
CA ARG A 114 6.76 -4.97 -17.16
C ARG A 114 6.16 -5.73 -15.99
N GLY A 115 6.04 -7.06 -16.09
CA GLY A 115 5.59 -7.90 -15.00
C GLY A 115 6.51 -7.82 -13.77
N ARG A 116 7.83 -7.85 -13.97
CA ARG A 116 8.80 -7.70 -12.87
C ARG A 116 8.70 -6.32 -12.19
N ILE A 117 8.54 -5.25 -12.98
CA ILE A 117 8.33 -3.89 -12.45
C ILE A 117 7.02 -3.83 -11.66
N LEU A 118 5.95 -4.39 -12.20
CA LEU A 118 4.65 -4.45 -11.52
C LEU A 118 4.77 -5.16 -10.18
N LEU A 119 5.38 -6.35 -10.12
CA LEU A 119 5.59 -7.10 -8.89
C LEU A 119 6.35 -6.27 -7.84
N LYS A 120 7.44 -5.60 -8.23
CA LYS A 120 8.17 -4.71 -7.33
C LYS A 120 7.28 -3.59 -6.79
N GLY A 121 6.49 -2.95 -7.66
CA GLY A 121 5.54 -1.92 -7.26
C GLY A 121 4.53 -2.43 -6.22
N LEU A 122 3.95 -3.63 -6.43
CA LEU A 122 3.05 -4.25 -5.46
C LEU A 122 3.75 -4.47 -4.11
N GLN A 123 4.98 -4.99 -4.12
CA GLN A 123 5.77 -5.28 -2.92
C GLN A 123 6.14 -4.00 -2.14
N ILE A 124 6.53 -2.93 -2.84
CA ILE A 124 6.86 -1.63 -2.23
C ILE A 124 5.60 -1.04 -1.57
N SER A 125 4.47 -0.99 -2.27
CA SER A 125 3.23 -0.44 -1.71
C SER A 125 2.67 -1.29 -0.54
N VAL A 126 2.98 -2.59 -0.47
CA VAL A 126 2.71 -3.43 0.72
C VAL A 126 3.53 -2.98 1.91
N GLY A 127 4.84 -2.77 1.71
CA GLY A 127 5.71 -2.29 2.78
C GLY A 127 5.25 -0.94 3.33
N PHE A 128 4.88 -0.01 2.45
CA PHE A 128 4.27 1.25 2.86
C PHE A 128 2.99 1.04 3.67
N THR A 129 2.05 0.24 3.15
CA THR A 129 0.74 0.03 3.79
C THR A 129 0.89 -0.62 5.17
N LEU A 130 1.73 -1.65 5.29
CA LEU A 130 2.01 -2.31 6.57
C LEU A 130 2.76 -1.38 7.54
N GLY A 131 3.66 -0.54 7.05
CA GLY A 131 4.33 0.46 7.87
C GLY A 131 3.37 1.49 8.43
N LEU A 132 2.43 1.97 7.60
CA LEU A 132 1.39 2.91 8.03
C LEU A 132 0.43 2.27 9.04
N MET A 133 0.04 1.01 8.84
CA MET A 133 -0.76 0.27 9.81
C MET A 133 -0.04 0.11 11.15
N ALA A 134 1.25 -0.23 11.14
CA ALA A 134 2.07 -0.33 12.35
C ALA A 134 2.19 1.02 13.06
N TRP A 135 2.41 2.11 12.30
CA TRP A 135 2.43 3.47 12.83
C TRP A 135 1.13 3.81 13.55
N ASN A 136 -0.01 3.55 12.90
CA ASN A 136 -1.33 3.84 13.45
C ASN A 136 -1.61 3.03 14.74
N ASN A 137 -1.00 1.85 14.86
CA ASN A 137 -1.03 1.02 16.07
C ASN A 137 0.04 1.39 17.11
N LYS A 138 0.70 2.55 16.96
CA LYS A 138 1.80 3.01 17.81
C LYS A 138 3.04 2.08 17.83
N ASP A 139 3.14 1.12 16.91
CA ASP A 139 4.31 0.24 16.75
C ASP A 139 5.33 0.90 15.79
N ARG A 140 6.06 1.88 16.34
CA ARG A 140 7.07 2.68 15.61
C ARG A 140 8.20 1.80 15.05
N ALA A 141 8.65 0.81 15.81
CA ALA A 141 9.74 -0.06 15.41
C ALA A 141 9.37 -0.91 14.18
N THR A 142 8.17 -1.49 14.18
CA THR A 142 7.67 -2.19 13.00
C THR A 142 7.43 -1.23 11.84
N ALA A 143 6.90 -0.02 12.09
CA ALA A 143 6.70 0.98 11.04
C ALA A 143 8.01 1.33 10.32
N ALA A 144 9.04 1.73 11.07
CA ALA A 144 10.35 2.09 10.53
C ALA A 144 10.95 0.95 9.71
N ARG A 145 10.91 -0.28 10.25
CA ARG A 145 11.43 -1.47 9.54
C ARG A 145 10.70 -1.71 8.22
N ARG A 146 9.38 -1.58 8.18
CA ARG A 146 8.56 -1.79 6.98
C ARG A 146 8.83 -0.74 5.91
N TYR A 147 9.02 0.51 6.31
CA TYR A 147 9.43 1.58 5.40
C TYR A 147 10.82 1.31 4.84
N GLN A 148 11.80 0.97 5.68
CA GLN A 148 13.15 0.67 5.22
C GLN A 148 13.19 -0.50 4.22
N GLU A 149 12.54 -1.63 4.53
CA GLU A 149 12.45 -2.79 3.62
C GLU A 149 11.89 -2.41 2.23
N ALA A 150 10.91 -1.50 2.19
CA ALA A 150 10.30 -1.03 0.95
C ALA A 150 11.18 -0.01 0.20
N LEU A 151 11.86 0.87 0.93
CA LEU A 151 12.80 1.85 0.36
C LEU A 151 14.02 1.16 -0.27
N ASP A 152 14.57 0.14 0.40
CA ASP A 152 15.67 -0.66 -0.13
C ASP A 152 15.27 -1.33 -1.45
N LEU A 153 14.03 -1.84 -1.53
CA LEU A 153 13.51 -2.41 -2.77
C LEU A 153 13.28 -1.34 -3.86
N ALA A 154 12.79 -0.16 -3.49
CA ALA A 154 12.55 0.94 -4.43
C ALA A 154 13.83 1.45 -5.11
N GLN A 155 14.95 1.47 -4.39
CA GLN A 155 16.27 1.84 -4.94
C GLN A 155 16.70 0.93 -6.10
N THR A 156 16.16 -0.29 -6.21
CA THR A 156 16.46 -1.22 -7.30
C THR A 156 15.76 -0.89 -8.63
N HIS A 157 14.97 0.19 -8.69
CA HIS A 157 14.31 0.66 -9.90
C HIS A 157 14.17 2.19 -9.90
N ALA A 158 15.09 2.87 -10.60
CA ALA A 158 15.23 4.33 -10.58
C ALA A 158 13.91 5.15 -10.76
N PRO A 159 12.96 4.76 -11.64
CA PRO A 159 11.68 5.48 -11.76
C PRO A 159 10.91 5.63 -10.44
N PHE A 160 10.98 4.66 -9.53
CA PHE A 160 10.32 4.76 -8.22
C PHE A 160 10.94 5.82 -7.30
N MET A 161 12.20 6.20 -7.53
CA MET A 161 12.91 7.21 -6.73
C MET A 161 12.78 8.64 -7.30
N SER A 162 12.11 8.81 -8.43
CA SER A 162 12.21 10.04 -9.26
C SER A 162 11.02 11.01 -9.14
N PHE A 163 10.27 10.98 -8.03
CA PHE A 163 9.11 11.88 -7.87
C PHE A 163 9.54 13.37 -7.81
N PRO A 164 8.85 14.31 -8.49
CA PRO A 164 7.60 14.16 -9.27
C PRO A 164 7.80 13.83 -10.76
N ASN A 165 9.05 13.66 -11.23
CA ASN A 165 9.42 13.47 -12.63
C ASN A 165 9.24 12.01 -13.12
N THR A 166 8.58 11.16 -12.36
CA THR A 166 8.32 9.75 -12.68
C THR A 166 7.32 9.61 -13.85
N PRO A 167 7.48 8.58 -14.72
CA PRO A 167 6.47 8.25 -15.73
C PRO A 167 5.08 8.03 -15.13
N VAL A 168 4.04 8.25 -15.95
CA VAL A 168 2.63 8.03 -15.58
C VAL A 168 2.36 6.58 -15.16
N GLY A 169 1.21 6.36 -14.52
CA GLY A 169 0.78 5.00 -14.20
C GLY A 169 1.25 4.50 -12.83
N LEU A 170 1.66 3.24 -12.79
CA LEU A 170 2.10 2.56 -11.57
C LEU A 170 3.31 3.26 -10.95
N GLU A 171 4.31 3.60 -11.76
CA GLU A 171 5.55 4.18 -11.27
C GLU A 171 5.31 5.49 -10.52
N ARG A 172 4.44 6.36 -11.03
CA ARG A 172 4.03 7.60 -10.33
C ARG A 172 3.32 7.33 -9.01
N CYS A 173 2.52 6.27 -8.94
CA CYS A 173 1.84 5.89 -7.69
C CYS A 173 2.85 5.39 -6.66
N VAL A 174 3.76 4.50 -7.08
CA VAL A 174 4.78 3.94 -6.21
C VAL A 174 5.80 5.00 -5.78
N SER A 175 6.17 5.93 -6.66
CA SER A 175 7.11 7.01 -6.28
C SER A 175 6.52 7.99 -5.29
N ARG A 176 5.19 8.21 -5.31
CA ARG A 176 4.48 8.91 -4.24
C ARG A 176 4.54 8.13 -2.92
N ASP A 177 4.22 6.83 -2.94
CA ASP A 177 4.31 5.98 -1.75
C ASP A 177 5.76 6.00 -1.18
N VAL A 178 6.79 5.98 -2.04
CA VAL A 178 8.21 6.10 -1.65
C VAL A 178 8.49 7.43 -0.97
N LYS A 179 8.02 8.55 -1.53
CA LYS A 179 8.19 9.87 -0.91
C LYS A 179 7.53 9.94 0.46
N ASP A 180 6.29 9.44 0.57
CA ASP A 180 5.56 9.40 1.83
C ASP A 180 6.27 8.52 2.88
N MET A 181 6.88 7.40 2.46
CA MET A 181 7.69 6.56 3.35
C MET A 181 8.95 7.26 3.84
N GLN A 182 9.66 7.99 2.97
CA GLN A 182 10.84 8.76 3.37
C GLN A 182 10.47 9.81 4.42
N ASP A 183 9.40 10.57 4.17
CA ASP A 183 8.93 11.61 5.09
C ASP A 183 8.51 11.03 6.43
N ASN A 184 7.78 9.90 6.42
CA ASN A 184 7.39 9.24 7.65
C ASN A 184 8.60 8.70 8.42
N LEU A 185 9.58 8.12 7.74
CA LEU A 185 10.77 7.58 8.38
C LEU A 185 11.61 8.69 9.04
N GLU A 186 11.78 9.83 8.37
CA GLU A 186 12.45 11.02 8.93
C GLU A 186 11.77 11.48 10.23
N VAL A 187 10.44 11.49 10.27
CA VAL A 187 9.68 11.83 11.49
C VAL A 187 9.93 10.81 12.62
N LEU A 188 10.04 9.52 12.33
CA LEU A 188 10.35 8.51 13.35
C LEU A 188 11.76 8.71 13.92
N GLU A 189 12.74 8.89 13.05
CA GLU A 189 14.14 9.08 13.45
C GLU A 189 14.34 10.36 14.26
N HIS A 190 13.67 11.44 13.87
CA HIS A 190 13.66 12.68 14.62
C HIS A 190 13.06 12.50 16.02
N ASN A 191 11.91 11.82 16.11
CA ASN A 191 11.28 11.54 17.40
C ASN A 191 12.16 10.66 18.30
N ASP A 192 12.78 9.62 17.75
CA ASP A 192 13.68 8.73 18.48
C ASP A 192 14.92 9.48 19.01
N THR A 193 15.45 10.42 18.23
CA THR A 193 16.55 11.30 18.65
C THR A 193 16.16 12.20 19.82
N ILE A 194 14.99 12.82 19.76
CA ILE A 194 14.46 13.65 20.86
C ILE A 194 14.28 12.80 22.11
N HIS A 195 13.64 11.62 22.01
CA HIS A 195 13.41 10.73 23.15
C HIS A 195 14.73 10.26 23.79
N ALA A 196 15.74 9.91 22.97
CA ALA A 196 17.06 9.54 23.48
C ALA A 196 17.74 10.69 24.24
N SER A 197 17.66 11.92 23.72
CA SER A 197 18.22 13.11 24.38
C SER A 197 17.52 13.44 25.71
N LEU A 198 16.19 13.31 25.76
CA LEU A 198 15.41 13.53 26.98
C LEU A 198 15.70 12.46 28.05
N GLY A 199 15.76 11.19 27.67
CA GLY A 199 16.11 10.09 28.58
C GLY A 199 17.51 10.28 29.19
N ALA A 200 18.48 10.71 28.38
CA ALA A 200 19.83 11.04 28.84
C ALA A 200 19.83 12.23 29.83
N SER A 201 19.02 13.27 29.57
CA SER A 201 18.92 14.45 30.43
C SER A 201 18.24 14.18 31.79
N LEU A 202 17.34 13.19 31.85
CA LEU A 202 16.61 12.80 33.05
C LEU A 202 17.34 11.74 33.89
N GLY A 203 18.54 11.32 33.50
CA GLY A 203 19.32 10.28 34.20
C GLY A 203 18.65 8.90 34.21
N GLN A 204 17.60 8.70 33.41
CA GLN A 204 16.97 7.39 33.24
C GLN A 204 17.80 6.58 32.24
N SER A 205 18.45 5.53 32.74
CA SER A 205 19.07 4.53 31.89
C SER A 205 18.05 4.05 30.85
N THR A 206 18.43 4.07 29.58
CA THR A 206 17.62 3.71 28.41
C THR A 206 17.23 2.23 28.42
N ASN A 207 16.38 1.81 29.36
CA ASN A 207 15.67 0.55 29.29
C ASN A 207 14.43 0.77 28.42
N ARG A 208 14.50 0.23 27.19
CA ARG A 208 13.54 0.27 26.07
C ARG A 208 12.09 -0.20 26.38
N ARG A 209 11.45 0.20 27.48
CA ARG A 209 10.07 -0.25 27.78
C ARG A 209 9.07 0.77 28.30
N ASP A 210 9.46 2.02 28.54
CA ASP A 210 8.47 3.02 28.96
C ASP A 210 8.07 3.90 27.77
N VAL A 211 6.91 3.58 27.21
CA VAL A 211 6.23 4.36 26.18
C VAL A 211 5.79 5.68 26.81
N VAL A 212 6.56 6.75 26.56
CA VAL A 212 6.10 8.11 26.84
C VAL A 212 5.07 8.47 25.78
N GLU A 213 3.79 8.50 26.15
CA GLU A 213 2.73 9.00 25.27
C GLU A 213 2.94 10.49 25.01
N MET A 214 3.12 10.85 23.73
CA MET A 214 3.14 12.23 23.28
C MET A 214 1.72 12.66 22.86
N PRO A 215 1.36 13.95 23.00
CA PRO A 215 0.13 14.50 22.45
C PRO A 215 0.08 14.35 20.92
N ASP A 216 -1.11 14.16 20.35
CA ASP A 216 -1.41 13.91 18.92
C ASP A 216 -1.00 15.02 17.92
N THR A 217 -0.13 15.94 18.31
CA THR A 217 0.17 17.17 17.57
C THR A 217 1.47 17.08 16.77
N VAL A 218 1.53 16.22 15.76
CA VAL A 218 2.04 16.53 14.40
C VAL A 218 1.44 15.50 13.43
N ARG A 219 0.11 15.54 13.27
CA ARG A 219 -0.49 15.02 12.04
C ARG A 219 -0.09 16.02 10.96
N MET A 220 0.70 15.63 9.95
CA MET A 220 0.57 16.31 8.66
C MET A 220 -0.88 16.07 8.25
N LYS A 221 -1.74 17.07 8.50
CA LYS A 221 -3.03 17.13 7.86
C LYS A 221 -2.71 17.01 6.38
N ARG A 222 -3.16 15.90 5.79
CA ARG A 222 -3.42 15.83 4.37
C ARG A 222 -4.06 17.16 4.02
N THR A 223 -3.36 18.03 3.31
CA THR A 223 -4.02 19.07 2.56
C THR A 223 -4.96 18.28 1.67
N GLU A 224 -6.24 18.32 2.00
CA GLU A 224 -7.31 17.89 1.14
C GLU A 224 -7.21 18.75 -0.11
N GLY A 225 -6.30 18.37 -1.01
CA GLY A 225 -6.27 18.82 -2.38
C GLY A 225 -7.48 18.21 -3.05
N ASN A 226 -8.61 18.90 -2.89
CA ASN A 226 -9.87 18.69 -3.58
C ASN A 226 -10.29 17.23 -3.71
N GLY A 227 -11.02 16.77 -2.69
CA GLY A 227 -12.14 15.87 -2.92
C GLY A 227 -13.03 16.49 -3.98
N LYS A 228 -12.94 15.95 -5.20
CA LYS A 228 -13.81 16.07 -6.39
C LYS A 228 -12.96 15.75 -7.62
N ASN A 229 -12.78 14.47 -7.88
CA ASN A 229 -12.71 13.95 -9.25
C ASN A 229 -13.42 12.59 -9.20
N PHE A 230 -14.74 12.71 -9.36
CA PHE A 230 -15.65 11.59 -9.50
C PHE A 230 -15.27 10.83 -10.77
N LEU A 231 -15.05 9.52 -10.66
CA LEU A 231 -15.15 8.65 -11.81
C LEU A 231 -16.63 8.35 -12.01
N LEU A 232 -17.23 9.08 -12.95
CA LEU A 232 -18.54 8.78 -13.50
C LEU A 232 -18.30 7.90 -14.72
N ILE A 233 -18.64 6.61 -14.65
CA ILE A 233 -18.74 5.75 -15.83
C ILE A 233 -20.07 5.01 -15.70
N LEU A 234 -21.03 5.42 -16.56
CA LEU A 234 -22.19 4.62 -16.94
C LEU A 234 -21.73 3.38 -17.71
#